data_AF-A0A0F8ZYB5-F1
#
_entry.id   AF-A0A0F8ZYB5-F1
#
_cell.length_a   1.000
_cell.length_b   1.000
_cell.length_c   1.000
_cell.angle_alpha   90.00
_cell.angle_beta   90.00
_cell.angle_gamma   90.00
#
_symmetry.space_group_name_H-M   'P 1'
#
loop_
_entity.id
_entity.type
_entity.pdbx_description
1 polymer ?
#
loop_
_entity_poly.entity_id
_entity_poly.type
_entity_poly.pdbx_seq_one_letter_code
_entity_poly.pdbx_strand_id
1 'polypeptide(L)'
;MDWVSLIPVFFQALIECIQSRNRAEVAEGLVNPGSREVWAIRRVLRKETGARGLDLTAATREALACLRDMTPADIEDAICEAEESQ
;
A
#
# COMPACT_ATOMS: atom_id res chain seq x y z
N MET A 1 7.67 9.24 10.93
CA MET A 1 7.99 8.76 9.56
C MET A 1 6.87 9.29 8.68
N ASP A 2 7.17 9.96 7.59
CA ASP A 2 6.12 10.53 6.73
C ASP A 2 5.52 9.41 5.88
N TRP A 3 4.46 8.80 6.39
CA TRP A 3 3.78 7.67 5.75
C TRP A 3 3.23 8.02 4.38
N VAL A 4 2.89 9.28 4.14
CA VAL A 4 2.39 9.77 2.85
C VAL A 4 3.42 9.51 1.74
N SER A 5 4.70 9.72 2.03
CA SER A 5 5.79 9.44 1.08
C SER A 5 6.00 7.96 0.75
N LEU A 6 5.51 7.05 1.59
CA LEU A 6 5.62 5.60 1.37
C LEU A 6 4.40 5.05 0.62
N ILE A 7 3.31 5.81 0.52
CA ILE A 7 2.08 5.42 -0.18
C ILE A 7 2.37 5.01 -1.63
N PRO A 8 3.07 5.80 -2.46
CA PRO A 8 3.35 5.39 -3.85
C PRO A 8 4.12 4.06 -3.93
N VAL A 9 5.08 3.84 -3.03
CA VAL A 9 5.88 2.60 -2.97
C VAL A 9 5.03 1.41 -2.52
N PHE A 10 4.09 1.63 -1.59
CA PHE A 10 3.11 0.61 -1.21
C PHE A 10 2.22 0.22 -2.38
N PHE A 11 1.70 1.21 -3.10
CA PHE A 11 0.85 1.01 -4.27
C PHE A 11 1.59 0.29 -5.37
N GLN A 12 2.86 0.64 -5.64
CA GLN A 12 3.66 -0.04 -6.65
C GLN A 12 3.89 -1.52 -6.29
N ALA A 13 4.19 -1.84 -5.04
CA ALA A 13 4.32 -3.23 -4.60
C ALA A 13 2.97 -3.97 -4.58
N LEU A 14 1.86 -3.26 -4.35
CA LEU A 14 0.51 -3.78 -4.47
C LEU A 14 0.22 -4.15 -5.93
N ILE A 15 0.43 -3.22 -6.87
CA ILE A 15 0.25 -3.38 -8.31
C ILE A 15 1.14 -4.51 -8.85
N GLU A 16 2.41 -4.60 -8.43
CA GLU A 16 3.29 -5.74 -8.75
C GLU A 16 2.73 -7.09 -8.27
N CYS A 17 2.15 -7.11 -7.06
CA CYS A 17 1.53 -8.31 -6.52
C CYS A 17 0.18 -8.64 -7.20
N ILE A 18 -0.39 -7.65 -7.89
CA ILE A 18 -1.75 -7.62 -8.43
C ILE A 18 -1.73 -7.58 -9.97
N GLN A 19 -0.63 -7.96 -10.63
CA GLN A 19 -0.43 -7.97 -12.09
C GLN A 19 -1.57 -8.58 -12.95
N SER A 20 -2.56 -9.25 -12.35
CA SER A 20 -3.76 -9.78 -13.01
C SER A 20 -5.08 -9.04 -12.71
N ARG A 21 -5.12 -7.95 -11.94
CA ARG A 21 -6.37 -7.24 -11.62
C ARG A 21 -6.50 -5.92 -12.36
N ASN A 22 -7.75 -5.49 -12.54
CA ASN A 22 -8.08 -4.17 -13.04
C ASN A 22 -7.94 -3.09 -11.93
N ARG A 23 -7.89 -1.82 -12.36
CA ARG A 23 -7.81 -0.63 -11.48
C ARG A 23 -8.88 -0.62 -10.38
N ALA A 24 -10.11 -1.05 -10.70
CA ALA A 24 -11.22 -1.05 -9.76
C ALA A 24 -11.03 -2.05 -8.60
N GLU A 25 -10.48 -3.24 -8.88
CA GLU A 25 -10.17 -4.25 -7.86
C GLU A 25 -9.01 -3.83 -6.95
N VAL A 26 -8.07 -3.03 -7.47
CA VAL A 26 -7.01 -2.41 -6.66
C VAL A 26 -7.61 -1.37 -5.72
N ALA A 27 -8.43 -0.45 -6.25
CA ALA A 27 -9.11 0.57 -5.45
C ALA A 27 -10.00 -0.06 -4.35
N GLU A 28 -10.77 -1.10 -4.69
CA GLU A 28 -11.59 -1.83 -3.72
C GLU A 28 -10.74 -2.50 -2.64
N GLY A 29 -9.61 -3.11 -3.02
CA GLY A 29 -8.67 -3.72 -2.08
C GLY A 29 -8.04 -2.71 -1.12
N LEU A 30 -7.83 -1.46 -1.54
CA LEU A 30 -7.28 -0.41 -0.69
C LEU A 30 -8.30 0.15 0.29
N VAL A 31 -9.55 0.29 -0.14
CA VAL A 31 -10.67 0.68 0.75
C VAL A 31 -10.97 -0.42 1.77
N ASN A 32 -10.85 -1.69 1.36
CA ASN A 32 -11.06 -2.85 2.23
C ASN A 32 -9.83 -3.78 2.22
N PRO A 33 -8.74 -3.42 2.95
CA PRO A 33 -7.51 -4.19 2.94
C PRO A 33 -7.68 -5.63 3.38
N GLY A 34 -7.32 -6.56 2.49
CA GLY A 34 -7.33 -7.99 2.73
C GLY A 34 -5.96 -8.55 3.06
N SER A 35 -5.84 -9.88 3.02
CA SER A 35 -4.59 -10.59 3.29
C SER A 35 -3.47 -10.28 2.29
N ARG A 36 -3.81 -9.88 1.05
CA ARG A 36 -2.84 -9.52 0.00
C ARG A 36 -2.26 -8.13 0.24
N GLU A 37 -3.09 -7.17 0.56
CA GLU A 37 -2.70 -5.79 0.87
C GLU A 37 -1.82 -5.76 2.11
N VAL A 38 -2.19 -6.53 3.14
CA VAL A 38 -1.37 -6.74 4.34
C VAL A 38 0.00 -7.34 3.99
N TRP A 39 0.06 -8.27 3.05
CA TRP A 39 1.32 -8.86 2.61
C TRP A 39 2.19 -7.87 1.84
N ALA A 40 1.61 -7.11 0.91
CA ALA A 40 2.30 -6.09 0.13
C ALA A 40 2.90 -5.00 1.04
N ILE A 41 2.10 -4.49 1.98
CA ILE A 41 2.56 -3.53 3.00
C ILE A 41 3.72 -4.10 3.80
N ARG A 42 3.60 -5.34 4.28
CA ARG A 42 4.67 -5.98 5.06
C ARG A 42 5.96 -6.18 4.25
N ARG A 43 5.85 -6.50 2.96
CA ARG A 43 7.01 -6.65 2.06
C ARG A 43 7.73 -5.33 1.89
N VAL A 44 7.00 -4.24 1.61
CA VAL A 44 7.58 -2.90 1.44
C VAL A 44 8.21 -2.41 2.73
N LEU A 45 7.52 -2.51 3.87
CA LEU A 45 8.06 -2.13 5.17
C LEU A 45 9.36 -2.87 5.49
N ARG A 46 9.41 -4.18 5.23
CA ARG A 46 10.65 -4.94 5.41
C ARG A 46 11.79 -4.45 4.52
N LYS A 47 11.48 -4.09 3.27
CA LYS A 47 12.48 -3.69 2.27
C LYS A 47 13.01 -2.27 2.54
N GLU A 48 12.11 -1.32 2.76
CA GLU A 48 12.43 0.10 2.84
C GLU A 48 12.86 0.54 4.24
N THR A 49 12.29 -0.04 5.30
CA THR A 49 12.57 0.37 6.69
C THR A 49 13.35 -0.69 7.48
N GLY A 50 13.47 -1.91 6.95
CA GLY A 50 14.11 -3.01 7.66
C GLY A 50 13.29 -3.57 8.83
N ALA A 51 12.02 -3.16 8.99
CA ALA A 51 11.19 -3.52 10.13
C ALA A 51 10.97 -5.04 10.27
N ARG A 52 11.01 -5.55 11.53
CA ARG A 52 10.83 -6.98 11.85
C ARG A 52 9.96 -7.17 13.10
N GLY A 53 9.44 -8.38 13.28
CA GLY A 53 8.71 -8.77 14.49
C GLY A 53 7.54 -7.86 14.85
N LEU A 54 7.57 -7.30 16.07
CA LEU A 54 6.55 -6.41 16.60
C LEU A 54 6.53 -5.06 15.90
N ASP A 55 7.69 -4.50 15.55
CA ASP A 55 7.80 -3.21 14.85
C ASP A 55 7.15 -3.27 13.48
N LEU A 56 7.39 -4.37 12.75
CA LEU A 56 6.71 -4.61 11.47
C LEU A 56 5.19 -4.68 11.65
N THR A 57 4.71 -5.28 12.74
CA THR A 57 3.27 -5.41 13.01
C THR A 57 2.64 -4.06 13.34
N ALA A 58 3.32 -3.23 14.14
CA ALA A 58 2.89 -1.87 14.45
C ALA A 58 2.86 -1.00 13.19
N ALA A 59 3.96 -0.99 12.43
CA ALA A 59 4.08 -0.27 11.15
C ALA A 59 3.03 -0.73 10.13
N THR A 60 2.74 -2.03 10.05
CA THR A 60 1.67 -2.55 9.17
C THR A 60 0.30 -2.03 9.59
N ARG A 61 0.00 -1.98 10.90
CA ARG A 61 -1.28 -1.44 11.38
C ARG A 61 -1.42 0.05 11.09
N GLU A 62 -0.36 0.80 11.26
CA GLU A 62 -0.33 2.23 10.96
C GLU A 62 -0.56 2.49 9.48
N ALA A 63 0.14 1.76 8.59
CA ALA A 63 -0.08 1.83 7.15
C ALA A 63 -1.53 1.51 6.76
N LEU A 64 -2.13 0.48 7.35
CA LEU A 64 -3.52 0.11 7.11
C LEU A 64 -4.51 1.16 7.61
N ALA A 65 -4.21 1.84 8.73
CA ALA A 65 -5.02 2.94 9.23
C ALA A 65 -4.95 4.13 8.27
N CYS A 66 -3.75 4.49 7.80
CA CYS A 66 -3.58 5.53 6.79
C CYS A 66 -4.38 5.23 5.52
N LEU A 67 -4.31 4.00 4.99
CA LEU A 67 -5.08 3.60 3.80
C LEU A 67 -6.59 3.74 4.00
N ARG A 68 -7.11 3.45 5.20
CA ARG A 68 -8.55 3.58 5.50
C ARG A 68 -9.00 5.04 5.60
N ASP A 69 -8.09 5.93 5.96
CA ASP A 69 -8.37 7.36 6.07
C ASP A 69 -8.19 8.10 4.73
N MET A 70 -7.63 7.45 3.70
CA MET A 70 -7.50 8.03 2.36
C MET A 70 -8.86 8.15 1.67
N THR A 71 -9.05 9.28 0.98
CA THR A 71 -10.22 9.46 0.13
C THR A 71 -10.08 8.68 -1.18
N PRO A 72 -11.18 8.38 -1.88
CA PRO A 72 -11.10 7.78 -3.21
C PRO A 72 -10.25 8.57 -4.20
N ALA A 73 -10.19 9.90 -4.06
CA ALA A 73 -9.32 10.74 -4.88
C ALA A 73 -7.83 10.50 -4.58
N ASP A 74 -7.46 10.42 -3.30
CA ASP A 74 -6.08 10.14 -2.90
C ASP A 74 -5.63 8.74 -3.38
N ILE A 75 -6.55 7.77 -3.41
CA ILE A 75 -6.31 6.42 -3.94
C ILE A 75 -6.07 6.46 -5.45
N GLU A 76 -6.90 7.20 -6.19
CA GLU A 76 -6.75 7.35 -7.65
C GLU A 76 -5.44 8.08 -8.01
N ASP A 77 -5.09 9.13 -7.28
CA ASP A 77 -3.83 9.87 -7.48
C ASP A 77 -2.63 8.96 -7.21
N ALA A 78 -2.65 8.18 -6.12
CA ALA A 78 -1.58 7.23 -5.80
C ALA A 78 -1.43 6.10 -6.84
N ILE A 79 -2.53 5.66 -7.47
CA ILE A 79 -2.47 4.69 -8.58
C ILE A 79 -1.83 5.34 -9.80
N CYS A 80 -2.25 6.55 -10.18
CA CYS A 80 -1.67 7.29 -11.30
C CYS A 80 -0.16 7.50 -11.13
N GLU A 81 0.29 7.96 -9.96
CA GLU A 81 1.72 8.16 -9.66
C GLU A 81 2.52 6.85 -9.75
N ALA A 82 1.94 5.74 -9.32
CA ALA A 82 2.58 4.43 -9.38
C ALA A 82 2.67 3.88 -10.82
N GLU A 83 1.70 4.19 -11.68
CA GLU A 83 1.72 3.86 -13.12
C GLU A 83 2.74 4.72 -13.89
N GLU A 84 2.91 5.99 -13.54
CA GLU A 84 3.87 6.91 -14.17
C GLU A 84 5.34 6.63 -13.78
N SER A 85 5.56 5.91 -12.67
CA SER A 85 6.88 5.52 -12.18
C SER A 85 7.41 4.20 -12.76
N GLN A 86 6.77 3.65 -13.80
CA GLN A 86 7.19 2.45 -14.55
C GLN A 86 7.95 2.81 -15.84
#